data_AF-A0A929YDL2-F1
#
_entry.id   AF-A0A929YDL2-F1
#
_cell.length_a   1.000
_cell.length_b   1.000
_cell.length_c   1.000
_cell.angle_alpha   90.00
_cell.angle_beta   90.00
_cell.angle_gamma   90.00
#
_symmetry.space_group_name_H-M   'P 1'
#
loop_
_entity.id
_entity.type
_entity.pdbx_description
1 polymer ?
#
loop_
_entity_poly.entity_id
_entity_poly.type
_entity_poly.pdbx_seq_one_letter_code
_entity_poly.pdbx_strand_id
1 'polypeptide(L)' 'MAQEYFHITEAELGQGAKIPILKLGDSGEVFYELALEMVEEIEKNNREGKKTVLICPVGPVGQYPIFVRLVNERRISLH' A
#
# COMPACT_ATOMS: atom_id res chain seq x y z
N MET A 1 -6.69 24.17 27.45
CA MET A 1 -6.77 24.65 26.06
C MET A 1 -6.85 23.41 25.18
N ALA A 2 -8.04 23.06 24.69
CA ALA A 2 -8.18 21.95 23.76
C ALA A 2 -7.47 22.35 22.47
N GLN A 3 -6.50 21.55 22.04
CA GLN A 3 -5.75 21.79 20.84
C GLN A 3 -6.72 21.65 19.66
N GLU A 4 -6.99 22.73 18.94
CA GLU A 4 -7.76 22.66 17.70
C GLU A 4 -7.00 21.71 16.77
N TYR A 5 -7.57 20.53 16.52
CA TYR A 5 -7.05 19.63 15.52
C TYR A 5 -7.11 20.35 14.18
N PHE A 6 -5.98 20.46 13.48
CA PHE A 6 -5.95 21.08 12.15
C PHE A 6 -6.88 20.29 11.22
N HIS A 7 -7.98 20.92 10.81
CA HIS A 7 -8.94 20.35 9.88
C HIS A 7 -8.45 20.63 8.45
N ILE A 8 -7.74 19.66 7.87
CA ILE A 8 -7.44 19.64 6.44
C ILE A 8 -8.61 18.92 5.76
N THR A 9 -9.21 19.53 4.74
CA THR A 9 -10.27 18.87 3.97
C THR A 9 -9.71 17.75 3.08
N GLU A 10 -10.53 16.81 2.66
CA GLU A 10 -10.14 15.76 1.70
C GLU A 10 -9.56 16.36 0.41
N ALA A 11 -10.13 17.49 -0.05
CA ALA A 11 -9.68 18.22 -1.22
C ALA A 11 -8.27 18.82 -1.03
N GLU A 12 -7.98 19.32 0.17
CA GLU A 12 -6.70 19.98 0.50
C GLU A 12 -5.61 18.99 0.95
N LEU A 13 -5.97 17.75 1.30
CA LEU A 13 -5.00 16.74 1.71
C LEU A 13 -3.87 16.62 0.66
N GLY A 14 -2.61 16.56 1.09
CA GLY A 14 -1.46 16.45 0.17
C GLY A 14 -1.03 17.74 -0.54
N GLN A 15 -1.79 18.84 -0.47
CA GLN A 15 -1.31 20.12 -0.98
C GLN A 15 -0.08 20.58 -0.20
N GLY A 16 1.05 20.79 -0.90
CA GLY A 16 2.32 21.17 -0.28
C GLY A 16 2.99 20.06 0.56
N ALA A 17 2.50 18.81 0.48
CA ALA A 17 3.13 17.70 1.19
C ALA A 17 4.53 17.39 0.63
N LYS A 18 5.51 17.25 1.52
CA LYS A 18 6.89 16.88 1.15
C LYS A 18 7.02 15.42 0.73
N ILE A 19 6.08 14.58 1.17
CA ILE A 19 5.98 13.18 0.82
C ILE A 19 4.79 13.04 -0.12
N PRO A 20 4.93 12.35 -1.26
CA PRO A 20 3.81 12.07 -2.15
C PRO A 20 2.67 11.40 -1.38
N ILE A 21 1.45 11.90 -1.55
CA ILE A 21 0.25 11.31 -0.96
C ILE A 21 -0.64 10.84 -2.11
N LEU A 22 -0.88 9.54 -2.17
CA LEU A 22 -1.90 8.95 -3.02
C LEU A 22 -3.23 8.97 -2.27
N LYS A 23 -4.24 9.64 -2.84
CA LYS A 23 -5.61 9.65 -2.30
C LYS A 23 -6.42 8.57 -2.99
N LEU A 24 -7.08 7.73 -2.21
CA LEU A 24 -7.95 6.65 -2.67
C LEU A 24 -9.36 6.87 -2.09
N GLY A 25 -10.36 6.18 -2.65
CA GLY A 25 -11.76 6.34 -2.28
C GLY A 25 -12.06 5.78 -0.90
N ASP A 26 -12.28 4.48 -0.81
CA ASP A 26 -12.62 3.80 0.45
C ASP A 26 -11.47 2.92 0.99
N SER A 27 -11.69 2.33 2.17
CA SER A 27 -10.70 1.47 2.81
C SER A 27 -10.39 0.20 1.99
N GLY A 28 -11.35 -0.29 1.20
CA GLY A 28 -11.15 -1.42 0.31
C GLY A 28 -10.18 -1.08 -0.83
N GLU A 29 -10.32 0.10 -1.43
CA GLU A 29 -9.37 0.61 -2.42
C GLU A 29 -7.97 0.77 -1.82
N VAL A 30 -7.86 1.31 -0.60
CA VAL A 30 -6.58 1.42 0.11
C VAL A 30 -5.92 0.05 0.31
N PHE A 31 -6.68 -0.96 0.76
CA PHE A 31 -6.13 -2.30 0.95
C PHE A 31 -5.74 -2.97 -0.36
N TYR A 32 -6.49 -2.73 -1.43
CA TYR A 32 -6.16 -3.25 -2.75
C TYR A 32 -4.87 -2.63 -3.28
N GLU A 33 -4.71 -1.31 -3.18
CA GLU A 33 -3.52 -0.61 -3.65
C GLU A 33 -2.26 -1.09 -2.90
N LEU A 34 -2.35 -1.21 -1.56
CA LEU A 34 -1.25 -1.75 -0.76
C LEU A 34 -0.87 -3.19 -1.18
N ALA A 35 -1.87 -4.04 -1.44
CA ALA A 35 -1.62 -5.39 -1.90
C ALA A 35 -0.98 -5.44 -3.30
N LEU A 36 -1.40 -4.51 -4.17
CA LEU A 36 -0.86 -4.39 -5.52
C LEU A 36 0.60 -3.92 -5.49
N GLU A 37 0.94 -2.90 -4.70
CA GLU A 37 2.33 -2.45 -4.52
C GLU A 37 3.25 -3.59 -4.05
N MET A 38 2.80 -4.38 -3.08
CA MET A 38 3.55 -5.55 -2.60
C MET A 38 3.83 -6.55 -3.73
N VAL A 39 2.82 -6.84 -4.55
CA VAL A 39 2.93 -7.77 -5.69
C VAL A 39 3.88 -7.22 -6.76
N GLU A 40 3.71 -5.96 -7.14
CA GLU A 40 4.49 -5.35 -8.22
C GLU A 40 5.97 -5.24 -7.87
N GLU A 41 6.29 -4.93 -6.61
CA GLU A 41 7.68 -4.88 -6.14
C GLU A 41 8.32 -6.28 -6.13
N ILE A 42 7.59 -7.33 -5.75
CA ILE A 42 8.08 -8.72 -5.84
C ILE A 42 8.30 -9.13 -7.31
N GLU A 43 7.34 -8.86 -8.19
CA GLU A 43 7.47 -9.19 -9.61
C GLU A 43 8.64 -8.44 -10.26
N LYS A 44 8.85 -7.18 -9.88
CA LYS A 44 10.00 -6.37 -10.32
C LYS A 44 11.32 -6.97 -9.85
N ASN A 45 11.45 -7.29 -8.57
CA ASN A 45 12.67 -7.90 -8.04
C ASN A 45 12.92 -9.29 -8.64
N ASN A 46 11.87 -10.09 -8.88
CA ASN A 46 11.98 -11.37 -9.59
C ASN A 46 12.53 -11.19 -11.01
N ARG A 47 12.04 -10.20 -11.77
CA ARG A 47 12.56 -9.87 -13.11
C ARG A 47 14.04 -9.47 -13.07
N GLU A 48 14.46 -8.83 -11.98
CA GLU A 48 15.85 -8.39 -11.77
C GLU A 48 16.73 -9.44 -11.07
N GLY A 49 16.19 -10.61 -10.71
CA GLY A 49 16.92 -11.65 -9.97
C GLY A 49 17.33 -11.24 -8.54
N LYS A 50 16.58 -10.33 -7.91
CA LYS A 50 16.84 -9.79 -6.57
C LYS A 50 15.90 -10.42 -5.54
N LYS A 51 16.39 -10.56 -4.30
CA LYS A 51 15.54 -10.92 -3.16
C LYS A 51 14.66 -9.74 -2.78
N THR A 52 13.39 -10.01 -2.49
CA THR A 52 12.48 -9.00 -1.97
C THR A 52 12.45 -9.04 -0.43
N VAL A 53 12.51 -7.88 0.21
CA VAL A 53 12.34 -7.72 1.65
C VAL A 53 11.29 -6.65 1.89
N LEU A 54 10.21 -7.01 2.59
CA LEU A 54 9.13 -6.09 2.95
C LEU A 54 9.07 -5.92 4.46
N ILE A 55 8.82 -4.68 4.92
CA ILE A 55 8.49 -4.40 6.32
C ILE A 55 6.96 -4.46 6.44
N CYS A 56 6.46 -5.47 7.14
CA CYS A 56 5.02 -5.71 7.28
C CYS A 56 4.52 -5.18 8.64
N PRO A 57 3.72 -4.09 8.67
CA PRO A 57 3.15 -3.60 9.92
C PRO A 57 2.11 -4.58 10.49
N VAL A 58 1.92 -4.55 11.82
CA VAL A 58 0.93 -5.41 12.49
C VAL A 58 -0.53 -4.97 12.29
N GLY A 59 -0.76 -3.83 11.64
CA GLY A 59 -2.09 -3.34 11.30
C GLY A 59 -2.05 -1.94 10.66
N PRO A 60 -3.05 -1.60 9.81
CA PRO A 60 -4.16 -2.45 9.36
C PRO A 60 -3.70 -3.61 8.45
N VAL A 61 -4.53 -4.67 8.36
CA VAL A 61 -4.16 -5.98 7.78
C VAL A 61 -5.03 -6.42 6.58
N GLY A 62 -5.93 -5.56 6.09
CA GLY A 62 -6.90 -5.89 5.04
C GLY A 62 -6.30 -6.21 3.67
N GLN A 63 -5.07 -5.76 3.42
CA GLN A 63 -4.30 -6.02 2.21
C GLN A 63 -3.83 -7.48 2.10
N TYR A 64 -3.57 -8.18 3.20
CA TYR A 64 -2.92 -9.50 3.13
C TYR A 64 -3.77 -10.58 2.43
N PRO A 65 -5.10 -10.69 2.66
CA PRO A 65 -5.93 -11.61 1.89
C PRO A 65 -5.94 -11.30 0.38
N ILE A 66 -5.93 -10.02 0.01
CA ILE A 66 -5.90 -9.57 -1.40
C ILE A 66 -4.54 -9.93 -2.02
N PHE A 67 -3.44 -9.65 -1.31
CA PHE A 67 -2.09 -10.03 -1.69
C PHE A 67 -1.98 -11.53 -1.97
N VAL A 68 -2.45 -12.38 -1.05
CA VAL A 68 -2.44 -13.85 -1.23
C VAL A 68 -3.26 -14.27 -2.45
N ARG A 69 -4.43 -13.67 -2.68
CA ARG A 69 -5.23 -13.93 -3.87
C ARG A 69 -4.44 -13.60 -5.15
N LEU A 70 -3.87 -12.40 -5.23
CA LEU A 70 -3.12 -11.94 -6.40
C LEU A 70 -1.87 -12.80 -6.68
N VAL A 71 -1.11 -13.16 -5.64
CA VAL A 71 0.04 -14.07 -5.76
C VAL A 71 -0.36 -15.40 -6.38
N ASN A 72 -1.47 -15.98 -5.92
CA ASN A 72 -1.96 -17.27 -6.41
C ASN A 72 -2.50 -17.18 -7.84
N GLU A 73 -3.28 -16.14 -8.15
CA GLU A 73 -3.86 -15.91 -9.48
C GLU A 73 -2.77 -15.68 -10.53
N ARG A 74 -1.77 -14.84 -10.21
CA ARG A 74 -0.66 -14.50 -11.11
C ARG A 74 0.49 -15.50 -11.10
N ARG A 75 0.43 -16.51 -10.22
CA ARG A 75 1.49 -17.52 -10.01
C ARG A 75 2.85 -16.90 -9.71
N ILE A 76 2.86 -15.88 -8.84
CA ILE A 76 4.07 -15.14 -8.47
C ILE A 76 4.93 -16.01 -7.56
N SER A 77 6.23 -16.06 -7.85
CA SER A 77 7.21 -16.75 -7.00
C SER A 77 7.64 -15.85 -5.84
N LEU A 78 7.66 -16.40 -4.62
CA LEU A 78 8.01 -15.69 -3.37
C LEU A 78 9.38 -16.11 -2.80
N HIS A 79 10.33 -16.45 -3.67
CA HIS A 79 11.64 -16.99 -3.31
C HIS A 79 12.67 -15.90 -2.93
#